data_AF-A0A6I4WDC4-F1
#
_entry.id   AF-A0A6I4WDC4-F1
#
_cell.length_a   1.000
_cell.length_b   1.000
_cell.length_c   1.000
_cell.angle_alpha   90.00
_cell.angle_beta   90.00
_cell.angle_gamma   90.00
#
_symmetry.space_group_name_H-M   'P 1'
#
loop_
_entity.id
_entity.type
_entity.pdbx_description
1 polymer ?
#
loop_
_entity_poly.entity_id
_entity_poly.type
_entity_poly.pdbx_seq_one_letter_code
_entity_poly.pdbx_strand_id
1 'polypeptide(L)'
;MRKTEGRAEKIRELLDEVARLHEQCGRLLGGNVRPGVGKIAKTPPAAAPFNIEAAEARSKIQSFLIQWARVVVVQRRVSAPRCEVSGLAAFLGTHAAWVAGHPAAEAVPDQLASLVARARYAAFPEERPQSIGRCVEPGCGGRLLRRAGSDQEPAQIECSRDPGHVWRSHEWLDLRRRIGQRS
;
A
#
# COMPACT_ATOMS: atom_id res chain seq x y z
N MET A 1 14.49 -25.18 7.35
CA MET A 1 13.24 -25.05 8.12
C MET A 1 12.93 -23.60 8.51
N ARG A 2 13.74 -22.94 9.35
CA ARG A 2 13.47 -21.55 9.82
C ARG A 2 13.19 -20.49 8.72
N LYS A 3 13.90 -20.54 7.58
CA LYS A 3 13.71 -19.57 6.46
C LYS A 3 12.35 -19.72 5.76
N THR A 4 11.87 -20.95 5.60
CA THR A 4 10.57 -21.24 4.95
C THR A 4 9.41 -20.87 5.87
N GLU A 5 9.56 -21.09 7.17
CA GLU A 5 8.58 -20.72 8.19
C GLU A 5 8.41 -19.19 8.29
N GLY A 6 9.52 -18.44 8.35
CA GLY A 6 9.46 -16.97 8.30
C GLY A 6 8.86 -16.42 7.00
N ARG A 7 9.14 -17.08 5.85
CA ARG A 7 8.50 -16.72 4.57
C ARG A 7 7.00 -17.01 4.58
N ALA A 8 6.57 -18.13 5.18
CA ALA A 8 5.16 -18.49 5.26
C ALA A 8 4.36 -17.52 6.14
N GLU A 9 4.92 -17.13 7.29
CA GLU A 9 4.32 -16.07 8.14
C GLU A 9 4.19 -14.76 7.36
N LYS A 10 5.27 -14.35 6.69
CA LYS A 10 5.23 -13.10 5.90
C LYS A 10 4.18 -13.12 4.80
N ILE A 11 3.99 -14.26 4.14
CA ILE A 11 2.94 -14.44 3.14
C ILE A 11 1.56 -14.30 3.79
N ARG A 12 1.32 -14.89 4.97
CA ARG A 12 0.03 -14.78 5.68
C ARG A 12 -0.29 -13.33 6.05
N GLU A 13 0.65 -12.63 6.68
CA GLU A 13 0.49 -11.21 7.03
C GLU A 13 0.13 -10.36 5.81
N LEU A 14 0.83 -10.57 4.69
CA LEU A 14 0.59 -9.82 3.47
C LEU A 14 -0.76 -10.18 2.83
N LEU A 15 -1.19 -11.44 2.90
CA LEU A 15 -2.49 -11.89 2.40
C LEU A 15 -3.66 -11.25 3.16
N ASP A 16 -3.56 -11.19 4.49
CA ASP A 16 -4.55 -10.53 5.33
C ASP A 16 -4.62 -9.02 5.01
N GLU A 17 -3.47 -8.38 4.85
CA GLU A 17 -3.41 -6.94 4.52
C GLU A 17 -3.94 -6.64 3.11
N VAL A 18 -3.61 -7.43 2.07
CA VAL A 18 -4.18 -7.20 0.73
C VAL A 18 -5.69 -7.43 0.69
N ALA A 19 -6.23 -8.38 1.47
CA ALA A 19 -7.68 -8.58 1.56
C ALA A 19 -8.37 -7.35 2.16
N ARG A 20 -7.85 -6.85 3.28
CA ARG A 20 -8.34 -5.63 3.94
C ARG A 20 -8.25 -4.40 3.02
N LEU A 21 -7.12 -4.21 2.34
CA LEU A 21 -6.91 -3.10 1.42
C LEU A 21 -7.79 -3.19 0.17
N HIS A 22 -8.02 -4.40 -0.36
CA HIS A 22 -8.93 -4.61 -1.48
C HIS A 22 -10.34 -4.10 -1.13
N GLU A 23 -10.87 -4.43 0.05
CA GLU A 23 -12.16 -3.90 0.52
C GLU A 23 -12.15 -2.37 0.67
N GLN A 24 -11.10 -1.81 1.26
CA GLN A 24 -10.96 -0.36 1.43
C GLN A 24 -10.95 0.37 0.09
N CYS A 25 -10.22 -0.13 -0.91
CA CYS A 25 -10.26 0.38 -2.28
C CYS A 25 -11.68 0.30 -2.87
N GLY A 26 -12.44 -0.75 -2.55
CA GLY A 26 -13.82 -0.95 -3.02
C GLY A 26 -14.77 0.14 -2.52
N ARG A 27 -14.63 0.53 -1.24
CA ARG A 27 -15.40 1.63 -0.63
C ARG A 27 -15.15 2.97 -1.32
N LEU A 28 -14.02 3.15 -1.99
CA LEU A 28 -13.67 4.38 -2.70
C LEU A 28 -14.15 4.42 -4.16
N LEU A 29 -14.54 3.28 -4.75
CA LEU A 29 -15.03 3.23 -6.13
C LEU A 29 -16.39 3.91 -6.28
N GLY A 30 -17.23 3.86 -5.24
CA GLY A 30 -18.56 4.46 -5.21
C GLY A 30 -18.60 5.98 -5.00
N GLY A 31 -17.43 6.65 -4.96
CA GLY A 31 -17.33 8.08 -4.72
C GLY A 31 -17.91 8.48 -3.35
N ASN A 32 -17.17 8.26 -2.27
CA ASN A 32 -17.71 8.57 -0.94
C ASN A 32 -17.82 10.08 -0.71
N VAL A 33 -19.06 10.52 -0.49
CA VAL A 33 -19.39 11.72 0.28
C VAL A 33 -18.76 11.58 1.66
N ARG A 34 -17.86 12.50 2.01
CA ARG A 34 -17.27 12.57 3.36
C ARG A 34 -18.38 12.84 4.39
N PRO A 35 -18.45 12.11 5.52
CA PRO A 35 -19.24 12.52 6.66
C PRO A 35 -18.60 13.76 7.32
N GLY A 36 -19.15 14.93 6.97
CA GLY A 36 -19.25 16.17 7.75
C GLY A 36 -18.08 16.66 8.63
N VAL A 37 -17.45 17.76 8.18
CA VAL A 37 -17.50 19.02 8.95
C VAL A 37 -17.92 20.13 7.98
N GLY A 38 -19.11 20.70 8.20
CA GLY A 38 -19.48 22.01 7.68
C GLY A 38 -20.51 22.07 6.54
N LYS A 39 -21.70 22.55 6.92
CA LYS A 39 -22.76 23.19 6.11
C LYS A 39 -23.54 22.30 5.13
N ILE A 40 -24.85 22.29 5.34
CA ILE A 40 -25.85 21.72 4.43
C ILE A 40 -25.78 22.50 3.11
N ALA A 41 -25.05 21.96 2.13
CA ALA A 41 -25.09 22.47 0.77
C ALA A 41 -26.40 22.04 0.12
N LYS A 42 -27.18 23.00 -0.41
CA LYS A 42 -28.45 22.76 -1.13
C LYS A 42 -28.29 22.12 -2.52
N THR A 43 -27.10 21.63 -2.84
CA THR A 43 -26.75 21.03 -4.13
C THR A 43 -26.21 19.63 -3.88
N PRO A 44 -26.70 18.59 -4.58
CA PRO A 44 -26.10 17.26 -4.48
C PRO A 44 -24.60 17.39 -4.76
N PRO A 45 -23.71 16.85 -3.91
CA PRO A 45 -22.29 16.82 -4.25
C PRO A 45 -22.15 16.08 -5.58
N ALA A 46 -21.46 16.70 -6.54
CA ALA A 46 -21.11 16.03 -7.79
C ALA A 46 -20.48 14.67 -7.44
N ALA A 47 -20.93 13.60 -8.12
CA ALA A 47 -20.41 12.26 -7.89
C ALA A 47 -18.87 12.33 -7.91
N ALA A 48 -18.23 11.96 -6.81
CA ALA A 48 -16.79 12.02 -6.75
C ALA A 48 -16.21 11.16 -7.89
N PRO A 49 -15.18 11.64 -8.60
CA PRO A 49 -14.67 10.95 -9.78
C PRO A 49 -14.24 9.54 -9.42
N PHE A 50 -14.51 8.60 -10.33
CA PHE A 50 -14.13 7.19 -10.19
C PHE A 50 -12.62 7.07 -9.88
N ASN A 51 -12.29 6.36 -8.81
CA ASN A 51 -10.90 6.18 -8.38
C ASN A 51 -10.23 5.07 -9.22
N ILE A 52 -9.61 5.47 -10.34
CA ILE A 52 -8.94 4.56 -11.29
C ILE A 52 -7.82 3.77 -10.58
N GLU A 53 -7.04 4.40 -9.72
CA GLU A 53 -5.94 3.75 -8.97
C GLU A 53 -6.48 2.64 -8.06
N ALA A 54 -7.60 2.89 -7.37
CA ALA A 54 -8.25 1.89 -6.53
C ALA A 54 -8.82 0.72 -7.35
N ALA A 55 -9.38 1.01 -8.53
CA ALA A 55 -9.89 -0.01 -9.44
C ALA A 55 -8.76 -0.90 -9.98
N GLU A 56 -7.65 -0.29 -10.42
CA GLU A 56 -6.47 -1.01 -10.91
C GLU A 56 -5.84 -1.87 -9.81
N ALA A 57 -5.66 -1.32 -8.60
CA ALA A 57 -5.14 -2.07 -7.47
C ALA A 57 -6.00 -3.30 -7.15
N ARG A 58 -7.33 -3.16 -7.14
CA ARG A 58 -8.25 -4.27 -6.91
C ARG A 58 -8.13 -5.37 -7.97
N SER A 59 -8.12 -4.98 -9.24
CA SER A 59 -7.99 -5.92 -10.37
C SER A 59 -6.68 -6.71 -10.29
N LYS A 60 -5.57 -6.05 -9.95
CA LYS A 60 -4.26 -6.69 -9.80
C LYS A 60 -4.20 -7.64 -8.61
N ILE A 61 -4.77 -7.27 -7.46
CA ILE A 61 -4.89 -8.16 -6.30
C ILE A 61 -5.68 -9.41 -6.68
N GLN A 62 -6.88 -9.25 -7.25
CA GLN A 62 -7.72 -10.38 -7.62
C GLN A 62 -7.03 -11.32 -8.61
N SER A 63 -6.40 -10.77 -9.65
CA SER A 63 -5.69 -11.57 -10.66
C SER A 63 -4.54 -12.37 -10.05
N PHE A 64 -3.75 -11.75 -9.17
CA PHE A 64 -2.64 -12.41 -8.48
C PHE A 64 -3.13 -13.56 -7.59
N LEU A 65 -4.18 -13.33 -6.80
CA LEU A 65 -4.73 -14.35 -5.89
C LEU A 65 -5.36 -15.52 -6.66
N ILE A 66 -6.08 -15.25 -7.75
CA ILE A 66 -6.63 -16.30 -8.63
C ILE A 66 -5.51 -17.15 -9.23
N GLN A 67 -4.45 -16.51 -9.73
CA GLN A 67 -3.32 -17.21 -10.32
C GLN A 67 -2.70 -18.19 -9.32
N TRP A 68 -2.41 -17.74 -8.10
CA TRP A 68 -1.81 -18.60 -7.08
C TRP A 68 -2.78 -19.65 -6.53
N ALA A 69 -4.06 -19.32 -6.38
CA ALA A 69 -5.07 -20.29 -5.97
C ALA A 69 -5.16 -21.45 -6.97
N ARG A 70 -5.11 -21.16 -8.28
CA ARG A 70 -5.06 -22.20 -9.33
C ARG A 70 -3.83 -23.09 -9.21
N VAL A 71 -2.65 -22.52 -8.96
CA VAL A 71 -1.41 -23.29 -8.76
C VAL A 71 -1.57 -24.27 -7.59
N VAL A 72 -2.08 -23.79 -6.45
CA VAL A 72 -2.33 -24.64 -5.28
C VAL A 72 -3.35 -25.72 -5.60
N VAL A 73 -4.52 -25.38 -6.16
CA VAL A 73 -5.59 -26.33 -6.50
C VAL A 73 -5.06 -27.45 -7.41
N VAL A 74 -4.34 -27.10 -8.47
CA VAL A 74 -3.83 -28.08 -9.45
C VAL A 74 -2.77 -28.99 -8.83
N GLN A 75 -1.78 -28.41 -8.15
CA GLN A 75 -0.65 -29.19 -7.65
C GLN A 75 -0.94 -29.94 -6.35
N ARG A 76 -1.78 -29.37 -5.47
CA ARG A 76 -2.18 -30.00 -4.21
C ARG A 76 -3.42 -30.89 -4.36
N ARG A 77 -4.12 -30.82 -5.49
CA ARG A 77 -5.37 -31.55 -5.76
C ARG A 77 -6.42 -31.31 -4.67
N VAL A 78 -6.56 -30.06 -4.25
CA VAL A 78 -7.55 -29.61 -3.25
C VAL A 78 -8.72 -28.91 -3.95
N SER A 79 -9.87 -28.83 -3.27
CA SER A 79 -11.03 -28.13 -3.79
C SER A 79 -10.74 -26.64 -4.01
N ALA A 80 -11.33 -26.08 -5.08
CA ALA A 80 -11.21 -24.66 -5.35
C ALA A 80 -11.92 -23.81 -4.27
N PRO A 81 -11.32 -22.68 -3.86
CA PRO A 81 -11.95 -21.77 -2.92
C PRO A 81 -13.07 -20.96 -3.59
N ARG A 82 -13.81 -20.18 -2.78
CA ARG A 82 -14.68 -19.13 -3.32
C ARG A 82 -13.84 -18.09 -4.09
N CYS A 83 -14.33 -17.63 -5.23
CA CYS A 83 -13.63 -16.69 -6.11
C CYS A 83 -13.64 -15.22 -5.64
N GLU A 84 -14.07 -14.96 -4.41
CA GLU A 84 -14.00 -13.65 -3.75
C GLU A 84 -12.61 -13.45 -3.15
N VAL A 85 -12.12 -12.21 -3.12
CA VAL A 85 -10.74 -11.89 -2.70
C VAL A 85 -10.42 -12.35 -1.28
N SER A 86 -11.35 -12.18 -0.33
CA SER A 86 -11.18 -12.68 1.04
C SER A 86 -11.08 -14.20 1.10
N GLY A 87 -11.92 -14.91 0.34
CA GLY A 87 -11.88 -16.38 0.22
C GLY A 87 -10.59 -16.89 -0.41
N LEU A 88 -10.10 -16.22 -1.45
CA LEU A 88 -8.82 -16.54 -2.09
C LEU A 88 -7.64 -16.29 -1.13
N ALA A 89 -7.64 -15.17 -0.41
CA ALA A 89 -6.59 -14.84 0.56
C ALA A 89 -6.55 -15.86 1.72
N ALA A 90 -7.70 -16.19 2.31
CA ALA A 90 -7.79 -17.18 3.39
C ALA A 90 -7.33 -18.58 2.93
N PHE A 91 -7.71 -18.99 1.72
CA PHE A 91 -7.26 -20.25 1.12
C PHE A 91 -5.73 -20.26 0.95
N LEU A 92 -5.15 -19.21 0.37
CA LEU A 92 -3.70 -19.11 0.21
C LEU A 92 -2.98 -19.03 1.56
N GLY A 93 -3.57 -18.38 2.57
CA GLY A 93 -3.04 -18.32 3.93
C GLY A 93 -2.95 -19.71 4.58
N THR A 94 -3.99 -20.53 4.39
CA THR A 94 -4.00 -21.94 4.84
C THR A 94 -2.90 -22.77 4.16
N HIS A 95 -2.52 -22.42 2.93
CA HIS A 95 -1.48 -23.09 2.16
C HIS A 95 -0.13 -22.33 2.15
N ALA A 96 0.05 -21.31 3.00
CA ALA A 96 1.21 -20.41 2.92
C ALA A 96 2.55 -21.13 3.09
N ALA A 97 2.63 -22.15 3.95
CA ALA A 97 3.85 -22.96 4.12
C ALA A 97 4.22 -23.71 2.84
N TRP A 98 3.23 -24.19 2.09
CA TRP A 98 3.45 -24.86 0.81
C TRP A 98 3.84 -23.87 -0.28
N VAL A 99 3.16 -22.72 -0.36
CA VAL A 99 3.53 -21.64 -1.27
C VAL A 99 4.96 -21.20 -0.99
N ALA A 100 5.35 -20.99 0.27
CA ALA A 100 6.71 -20.58 0.65
C ALA A 100 7.81 -21.57 0.23
N GLY A 101 7.48 -22.85 0.12
CA GLY A 101 8.37 -23.91 -0.34
C GLY A 101 8.30 -24.20 -1.84
N HIS A 102 7.36 -23.60 -2.57
CA HIS A 102 7.18 -23.87 -3.99
C HIS A 102 8.31 -23.21 -4.82
N PRO A 103 8.94 -23.89 -5.79
CA PRO A 103 10.09 -23.37 -6.55
C PRO A 103 9.83 -22.03 -7.25
N ALA A 104 8.64 -21.85 -7.82
CA ALA A 104 8.26 -20.60 -8.51
C ALA A 104 7.80 -19.47 -7.57
N ALA A 105 7.80 -19.68 -6.25
CA ALA A 105 7.23 -18.74 -5.29
C ALA A 105 8.25 -17.80 -4.63
N GLU A 106 9.50 -17.78 -5.12
CA GLU A 106 10.55 -16.95 -4.54
C GLU A 106 10.16 -15.47 -4.48
N ALA A 107 9.53 -14.95 -5.53
CA ALA A 107 9.13 -13.55 -5.65
C ALA A 107 7.74 -13.24 -5.04
N VAL A 108 7.03 -14.24 -4.50
CA VAL A 108 5.65 -14.05 -3.97
C VAL A 108 5.58 -12.99 -2.88
N PRO A 109 6.46 -13.00 -1.85
CA PRO A 109 6.43 -11.97 -0.81
C PRO A 109 6.60 -10.56 -1.38
N ASP A 110 7.53 -10.38 -2.31
CA ASP A 110 7.82 -9.07 -2.91
C ASP A 110 6.68 -8.59 -3.80
N GLN A 111 6.07 -9.49 -4.56
CA GLN A 111 4.89 -9.19 -5.38
C GLN A 111 3.68 -8.82 -4.50
N LEU A 112 3.44 -9.57 -3.42
CA LEU A 112 2.39 -9.24 -2.45
C LEU A 112 2.67 -7.89 -1.76
N ALA A 113 3.89 -7.62 -1.32
CA ALA A 113 4.28 -6.36 -0.71
C ALA A 113 4.08 -5.17 -1.68
N SER A 114 4.39 -5.35 -2.95
CA SER A 114 4.12 -4.36 -3.99
C SER A 114 2.62 -4.11 -4.16
N LEU A 115 1.79 -5.16 -4.15
CA LEU A 115 0.33 -5.03 -4.19
C LEU A 115 -0.23 -4.30 -2.96
N VAL A 116 0.27 -4.61 -1.75
CA VAL A 116 -0.05 -3.89 -0.52
C VAL A 116 0.28 -2.40 -0.66
N ALA A 117 1.50 -2.07 -1.07
CA ALA A 117 1.95 -0.69 -1.20
C ALA A 117 1.06 0.11 -2.19
N ARG A 118 0.74 -0.48 -3.33
CA ARG A 118 -0.14 0.14 -4.35
C ARG A 118 -1.56 0.33 -3.84
N ALA A 119 -2.14 -0.69 -3.22
CA ALA A 119 -3.50 -0.62 -2.71
C ALA A 119 -3.60 0.37 -1.55
N ARG A 120 -2.60 0.43 -0.68
CA ARG A 120 -2.51 1.43 0.40
C ARG A 120 -2.42 2.84 -0.17
N TYR A 121 -1.56 3.04 -1.18
CA TYR A 121 -1.44 4.33 -1.88
C TYR A 121 -2.78 4.78 -2.47
N ALA A 122 -3.54 3.86 -3.07
CA ALA A 122 -4.86 4.15 -3.62
C ALA A 122 -5.93 4.40 -2.54
N ALA A 123 -5.85 3.66 -1.42
CA ALA A 123 -6.84 3.64 -0.36
C ALA A 123 -6.73 4.82 0.63
N PHE A 124 -5.53 5.35 0.85
CA PHE A 124 -5.28 6.40 1.84
C PHE A 124 -4.53 7.59 1.20
N PRO A 125 -5.22 8.43 0.40
CA PRO A 125 -4.59 9.62 -0.21
C PRO A 125 -3.96 10.58 0.79
N GLU A 126 -4.48 10.66 2.01
CA GLU A 126 -3.99 11.47 3.12
C GLU A 126 -2.66 10.98 3.71
N GLU A 127 -2.35 9.68 3.59
CA GLU A 127 -1.08 9.09 4.01
C GLU A 127 0.05 9.31 2.98
N ARG A 128 -0.29 9.83 1.78
CA ARG A 128 0.69 10.00 0.70
C ARG A 128 1.74 11.06 1.04
N PRO A 129 3.02 10.81 0.70
CA PRO A 129 4.05 11.83 0.88
C PRO A 129 3.72 13.10 0.08
N GLN A 130 3.75 14.25 0.74
CA GLN A 130 3.50 15.54 0.10
C GLN A 130 4.82 16.19 -0.30
N SER A 131 4.97 16.60 -1.56
CA SER A 131 6.16 17.35 -1.96
C SER A 131 6.10 18.78 -1.46
N ILE A 132 7.09 19.20 -0.68
CA ILE A 132 7.15 20.54 -0.07
C ILE A 132 8.25 21.44 -0.67
N GLY A 133 9.01 20.95 -1.65
CA GLY A 133 10.07 21.73 -2.31
C GLY A 133 11.19 20.87 -2.89
N ARG A 134 12.26 21.53 -3.33
CA ARG A 134 13.52 20.88 -3.76
C ARG A 134 14.37 20.50 -2.56
N CYS A 135 15.11 19.41 -2.65
CA CYS A 135 16.09 19.00 -1.63
C CYS A 135 17.08 20.13 -1.34
N VAL A 136 17.33 20.41 -0.05
CA VAL A 136 18.24 21.48 0.42
C VAL A 136 19.72 21.12 0.36
N GLU A 137 20.04 19.85 0.11
CA GLU A 137 21.42 19.40 0.01
C GLU A 137 22.07 19.81 -1.32
N PRO A 138 23.32 20.33 -1.30
CA PRO A 138 24.03 20.75 -2.51
C PRO A 138 24.13 19.63 -3.54
N GLY A 139 23.92 19.95 -4.82
CA GLY A 139 23.98 18.97 -5.91
C GLY A 139 22.81 17.97 -5.95
N CYS A 140 21.93 17.96 -4.95
CA CYS A 140 20.79 17.06 -4.92
C CYS A 140 19.62 17.60 -5.74
N GLY A 141 19.36 17.00 -6.90
CA GLY A 141 18.19 17.31 -7.74
C GLY A 141 16.86 16.71 -7.26
N GLY A 142 16.81 16.17 -6.04
CA GLY A 142 15.61 15.53 -5.48
C GLY A 142 14.56 16.52 -4.96
N ARG A 143 13.41 15.99 -4.53
CA ARG A 143 12.34 16.75 -3.87
C ARG A 143 12.22 16.36 -2.40
N LEU A 144 11.91 17.33 -1.55
CA LEU A 144 11.53 17.06 -0.17
C LEU A 144 10.11 16.52 -0.15
N LEU A 145 9.94 15.36 0.47
CA LEU A 145 8.68 14.66 0.66
C LEU A 145 8.37 14.60 2.16
N ARG A 146 7.26 15.20 2.56
CA ARG A 146 6.74 15.08 3.93
C ARG A 146 5.89 13.82 4.04
N ARG A 147 6.29 12.90 4.91
CA ARG A 147 5.50 11.71 5.27
C ARG A 147 4.64 12.02 6.49
N ALA A 148 3.36 11.64 6.45
CA ALA A 148 2.51 11.68 7.64
C ALA A 148 3.08 10.72 8.70
N GLY A 149 3.07 11.13 9.97
CA GLY A 149 3.44 10.25 11.07
C GLY A 149 2.34 9.22 11.35
N SER A 150 2.71 8.14 12.00
CA SER A 150 1.82 7.17 12.62
C SER A 150 2.13 7.05 14.12
N ASP A 151 1.35 6.27 14.86
CA ASP A 151 1.62 5.99 16.28
C ASP A 151 2.98 5.29 16.50
N GLN A 152 3.51 4.62 15.47
CA GLN A 152 4.77 3.87 15.53
C GLN A 152 5.96 4.66 14.98
N GLU A 153 5.73 5.58 14.04
CA GLU A 153 6.79 6.32 13.35
C GLU A 153 6.46 7.81 13.28
N PRO A 154 7.28 8.70 13.87
CA PRO A 154 7.02 10.13 13.85
C PRO A 154 7.08 10.68 12.42
N ALA A 155 6.36 11.78 12.19
CA ALA A 155 6.39 12.43 10.90
C ALA A 155 7.83 12.90 10.57
N GLN A 156 8.28 12.58 9.36
CA GLN A 156 9.60 12.94 8.85
C GLN A 156 9.52 13.56 7.45
N ILE A 157 10.57 14.29 7.08
CA ILE A 157 10.77 14.80 5.72
C ILE A 157 11.97 14.06 5.13
N GLU A 158 11.82 13.52 3.92
CA GLU A 158 12.86 12.76 3.24
C GLU A 158 13.06 13.26 1.81
N CYS A 159 14.25 13.06 1.25
CA CYS A 159 14.49 13.34 -0.15
C CYS A 159 13.99 12.19 -1.04
N SER A 160 13.31 12.54 -2.13
CA SER A 160 12.82 11.58 -3.13
C SER A 160 13.93 10.86 -3.92
N ARG A 161 15.20 11.23 -3.73
CA ARG A 161 16.34 10.72 -4.52
C ARG A 161 17.42 10.10 -3.66
N ASP A 162 17.72 10.70 -2.51
CA ASP A 162 18.78 10.26 -1.63
C ASP A 162 18.17 9.85 -0.27
N PRO A 163 18.21 8.56 0.10
CA PRO A 163 17.64 8.09 1.36
C PRO A 163 18.44 8.55 2.58
N GLY A 164 19.67 9.06 2.42
CA GLY A 164 20.45 9.65 3.51
C GLY A 164 19.98 11.06 3.90
N HIS A 165 19.20 11.71 3.04
CA HIS A 165 18.67 13.05 3.29
C HIS A 165 17.32 12.96 4.00
N VAL A 166 17.36 12.90 5.32
CA VAL A 166 16.17 12.78 6.19
C VAL A 166 16.23 13.84 7.28
N TRP A 167 15.08 14.44 7.57
CA TRP A 167 14.89 15.44 8.62
C TRP A 167 13.76 15.02 9.54
N ARG A 168 14.09 14.78 10.81
CA ARG A 168 13.15 14.46 11.88
C ARG A 168 12.45 15.71 12.38
N SER A 169 11.37 15.54 13.15
CA SER A 169 10.50 16.65 13.57
C SER A 169 11.24 17.80 14.26
N HIS A 170 12.32 17.53 15.00
CA HIS A 170 13.13 18.56 15.66
C HIS A 170 14.03 19.36 14.69
N GLU A 171 14.32 18.83 13.51
CA GLU A 171 15.18 19.47 12.49
C GLU A 171 14.37 20.31 11.49
N TRP A 172 13.03 20.29 11.59
CA TRP A 172 12.15 20.92 10.61
C TRP A 172 12.23 22.45 10.62
N LEU A 173 12.51 23.07 11.77
CA LEU A 173 12.71 24.52 11.85
C LEU A 173 13.96 24.94 11.06
N ASP A 174 15.04 24.17 11.17
CA ASP A 174 16.29 24.41 10.44
C ASP A 174 16.10 24.16 8.95
N LEU A 175 15.41 23.07 8.60
CA LEU A 175 15.05 22.78 7.22
C LEU A 175 14.21 23.91 6.62
N ARG A 176 13.21 24.43 7.34
CA ARG A 176 12.36 25.55 6.87
C ARG A 176 13.19 26.79 6.57
N ARG A 177 14.20 27.11 7.39
CA ARG A 177 15.15 28.21 7.13
C ARG A 177 15.94 27.98 5.85
N ARG A 178 16.47 26.77 5.65
CA ARG A 178 17.22 26.39 4.43
C ARG A 178 16.37 26.43 3.16
N ILE A 179 15.08 26.11 3.24
CA ILE A 179 14.13 26.23 2.12
C ILE A 179 13.93 27.70 1.75
N GLY A 180 13.71 28.57 2.76
CA GLY A 180 13.51 30.01 2.54
C GLY A 180 14.72 30.72 1.94
N GLN A 181 15.95 30.24 2.20
CA GLN A 181 17.18 30.79 1.64
C GLN A 181 17.41 30.45 0.14
N ARG A 182 16.63 29.53 -0.43
CA ARG A 182 16.75 29.06 -1.84
C ARG A 182 15.54 29.41 -2.69
N SER A 183 14.61 30.19 -2.17
CA SER A 183 13.39 30.64 -2.87
C SER A 183 13.65 31.87 -3.72
#